data_AF-A0A3D1BUC4-F1
#
_entry.id   AF-A0A3D1BUC4-F1
#
_cell.length_a   1.000
_cell.length_b   1.000
_cell.length_c   1.000
_cell.angle_alpha   90.00
_cell.angle_beta   90.00
_cell.angle_gamma   90.00
#
_symmetry.space_group_name_H-M   'P 1'
#
loop_
_entity.id
_entity.type
_entity.pdbx_description
1 polymer ?
#
loop_
_entity_poly.entity_id
_entity_poly.type
_entity_poly.pdbx_seq_one_letter_code
_entity_poly.pdbx_strand_id
1 'polypeptide(L)'
;MIAVACTEQHKQPNQATISINTDVQAINYNPMIFGGFLEHFGRQIYGGIYDPGSPLSDDNGFRKDVILALKELKIPVIRWPGGCFVSGYHWERGVGMDRTPTDDMAWGVREPNTFGTDEFVRFCSLVGCEPYICTNAGNGTVEEMCNWVQYTNGTSGDYSQLRIENGSIEPLDVRIWSIGNENYGAWEIGHKPKEQWAQFVLKAAEAMKKVDPQIQLSAASNEDYAPHLLDMAGPYLDYISIHGYPLGRLHEKNEMPDYLSCIIKSENPEKRINSFISILENSGYRGQIKIAFDEWNLRGWHHPGFPRKSVQDYSDPEVKKLVKARENNSIASQYTMADALFSASFLNTCLRHSEDVEMAN
;
A
#
# COMPACT_ATOMS: atom_id res chain seq x y z
N MET A 1 49.88 -50.53 4.77
CA MET A 1 48.48 -50.29 4.41
C MET A 1 47.82 -49.62 5.60
N ILE A 2 47.55 -48.31 5.53
CA ILE A 2 46.78 -47.59 6.55
C ILE A 2 45.34 -47.57 6.05
N ALA A 3 44.46 -48.29 6.72
CA ALA A 3 43.03 -48.19 6.48
C ALA A 3 42.52 -46.93 7.20
N VAL A 4 42.25 -45.88 6.42
CA VAL A 4 41.51 -44.71 6.91
C VAL A 4 40.03 -45.09 6.88
N ALA A 5 39.46 -45.36 8.07
CA ALA A 5 38.02 -45.48 8.21
C ALA A 5 37.40 -44.08 8.14
N CYS A 6 36.77 -43.75 7.02
CA CYS A 6 35.81 -42.65 6.97
C CYS A 6 34.58 -43.04 7.78
N THR A 7 34.49 -42.57 9.02
CA THR A 7 33.20 -42.54 9.71
C THR A 7 32.39 -41.39 9.14
N GLU A 8 31.44 -41.69 8.26
CA GLU A 8 30.36 -40.77 7.94
C GLU A 8 29.61 -40.45 9.22
N GLN A 9 29.82 -39.24 9.74
CA GLN A 9 29.05 -38.73 10.86
C GLN A 9 27.64 -38.43 10.32
N HIS A 10 26.72 -39.38 10.48
CA HIS A 10 25.31 -39.16 10.22
C HIS A 10 24.86 -37.97 11.06
N LYS A 11 24.74 -36.78 10.44
CA LYS A 11 24.11 -35.62 11.06
C LYS A 11 22.73 -36.06 11.51
N GLN A 12 22.46 -36.01 12.81
CA GLN A 12 21.10 -36.21 13.29
C GLN A 12 20.19 -35.20 12.58
N PRO A 13 19.01 -35.63 12.09
CA PRO A 13 18.09 -34.74 11.44
C PRO A 13 17.72 -33.60 12.40
N ASN A 14 17.69 -32.37 11.90
CA ASN A 14 17.14 -31.26 12.66
C ASN A 14 15.68 -31.60 13.01
N GLN A 15 15.37 -31.71 14.29
CA GLN A 15 14.04 -32.01 14.78
C GLN A 15 13.42 -30.74 15.38
N ALA A 16 12.23 -30.39 14.89
CA ALA A 16 11.38 -29.35 15.47
C ALA A 16 10.06 -29.99 15.93
N THR A 17 9.56 -29.56 17.08
CA THR A 17 8.28 -30.02 17.64
C THR A 17 7.31 -28.86 17.67
N ILE A 18 6.14 -29.03 17.05
CA ILE A 18 5.02 -28.08 17.14
C ILE A 18 3.98 -28.71 18.05
N SER A 19 3.65 -28.03 19.14
CA SER A 19 2.56 -28.41 20.04
C SER A 19 1.38 -27.47 19.84
N ILE A 20 0.20 -28.03 19.59
CA ILE A 20 -1.04 -27.26 19.42
C ILE A 20 -1.85 -27.42 20.72
N ASN A 21 -2.02 -26.34 21.46
CA ASN A 21 -2.91 -26.30 22.61
C ASN A 21 -4.28 -25.78 22.16
N THR A 22 -5.33 -26.59 22.31
CA THR A 22 -6.70 -26.22 21.93
C THR A 22 -7.54 -25.70 23.10
N ASP A 23 -6.97 -25.66 24.31
CA ASP A 23 -7.63 -25.14 25.52
C ASP A 23 -7.46 -23.61 25.69
N VAL A 24 -6.61 -22.98 24.87
CA VAL A 24 -6.43 -21.52 24.85
C VAL A 24 -7.53 -20.85 24.04
N GLN A 25 -7.97 -19.67 24.48
CA GLN A 25 -8.94 -18.87 23.73
C GLN A 25 -8.36 -18.47 22.37
N ALA A 26 -9.12 -18.72 21.30
CA ALA A 26 -8.75 -18.28 19.97
C ALA A 26 -8.81 -16.74 19.87
N ILE A 27 -7.79 -16.15 19.25
CA ILE A 27 -7.75 -14.73 18.90
C ILE A 27 -8.37 -14.61 17.52
N ASN A 28 -9.37 -13.74 17.37
CA ASN A 28 -9.94 -13.43 16.06
C ASN A 28 -8.95 -12.57 15.27
N TYR A 29 -8.78 -12.89 13.99
CA TYR A 29 -8.02 -12.04 13.07
C TYR A 29 -8.96 -11.21 12.21
N ASN A 30 -8.49 -10.05 11.77
CA ASN A 30 -9.21 -9.23 10.79
C ASN A 30 -8.85 -9.70 9.36
N PRO A 31 -9.83 -10.04 8.49
CA PRO A 31 -9.56 -10.42 7.11
C PRO A 31 -8.74 -9.40 6.31
N MET A 32 -8.78 -8.09 6.67
CA MET A 32 -8.01 -7.02 6.02
C MET A 32 -6.49 -7.25 6.01
N ILE A 33 -5.97 -8.21 6.78
CA ILE A 33 -4.58 -8.72 6.68
C ILE A 33 -4.26 -9.30 5.29
N PHE A 34 -5.26 -9.72 4.53
CA PHE A 34 -5.11 -10.30 3.18
C PHE A 34 -5.42 -9.27 2.07
N GLY A 35 -5.14 -8.00 2.32
CA GLY A 35 -5.37 -6.90 1.39
C GLY A 35 -4.43 -6.89 0.19
N GLY A 36 -4.67 -5.93 -0.70
CA GLY A 36 -3.76 -5.62 -1.81
C GLY A 36 -3.51 -4.12 -1.95
N PHE A 37 -2.59 -3.78 -2.83
CA PHE A 37 -2.17 -2.40 -3.08
C PHE A 37 -2.05 -2.14 -4.59
N LEU A 38 -2.65 -1.04 -5.05
CA LEU A 38 -2.57 -0.53 -6.41
C LEU A 38 -2.05 0.91 -6.40
N GLU A 39 -1.04 1.14 -7.22
CA GLU A 39 -0.50 2.45 -7.53
C GLU A 39 -0.66 2.72 -9.04
N HIS A 40 -0.69 3.99 -9.43
CA HIS A 40 -0.46 4.39 -10.81
C HIS A 40 1.03 4.20 -11.20
N PHE A 41 1.48 2.95 -11.15
CA PHE A 41 2.85 2.54 -11.37
C PHE A 41 2.93 1.40 -12.39
N GLY A 42 3.75 1.61 -13.42
CA GLY A 42 3.98 0.62 -14.46
C GLY A 42 2.69 0.19 -15.16
N ARG A 43 2.31 -1.08 -14.99
CA ARG A 43 1.12 -1.69 -15.61
C ARG A 43 0.07 -2.15 -14.60
N GLN A 44 0.12 -1.66 -13.37
CA GLN A 44 -0.84 -2.07 -12.34
C GLN A 44 -2.27 -1.63 -12.72
N ILE A 45 -2.43 -0.34 -13.06
CA ILE A 45 -3.69 0.20 -13.59
C ILE A 45 -3.81 -0.10 -15.09
N TYR A 46 -3.05 0.63 -15.90
CA TYR A 46 -3.14 0.58 -17.36
C TYR A 46 -2.49 -0.67 -17.95
N GLY A 47 -3.30 -1.50 -18.62
CA GLY A 47 -2.87 -2.80 -19.13
C GLY A 47 -2.79 -3.90 -18.06
N GLY A 48 -3.18 -3.58 -16.83
CA GLY A 48 -3.32 -4.49 -15.68
C GLY A 48 -4.79 -4.70 -15.36
N ILE A 49 -5.34 -3.97 -14.39
CA ILE A 49 -6.77 -4.05 -14.04
C ILE A 49 -7.67 -3.34 -15.06
N TYR A 50 -7.15 -2.34 -15.76
CA TYR A 50 -7.90 -1.50 -16.69
C TYR A 50 -7.23 -1.48 -18.07
N ASP A 51 -7.92 -2.05 -19.06
CA ASP A 51 -7.45 -2.18 -20.43
C ASP A 51 -8.63 -2.21 -21.42
N PRO A 52 -9.22 -1.06 -21.77
CA PRO A 52 -10.38 -0.99 -22.66
C PRO A 52 -10.20 -1.64 -24.04
N GLY A 53 -8.96 -1.81 -24.50
CA GLY A 53 -8.65 -2.44 -25.79
C GLY A 53 -8.55 -3.97 -25.75
N SER A 54 -8.55 -4.58 -24.56
CA SER A 54 -8.36 -6.02 -24.41
C SER A 54 -9.66 -6.80 -24.69
N PRO A 55 -9.59 -7.95 -25.39
CA PRO A 55 -10.75 -8.83 -25.56
C PRO A 55 -11.20 -9.49 -24.25
N LEU A 56 -10.40 -9.40 -23.18
CA LEU A 56 -10.70 -9.92 -21.86
C LEU A 56 -11.40 -8.89 -20.96
N SER A 57 -11.59 -7.66 -21.44
CA SER A 57 -12.23 -6.60 -20.67
C SER A 57 -13.77 -6.67 -20.74
N ASP A 58 -14.43 -6.05 -19.76
CA ASP A 58 -15.85 -5.73 -19.84
C ASP A 58 -16.09 -4.43 -20.63
N ASP A 59 -17.35 -4.03 -20.76
CA ASP A 59 -17.74 -2.83 -21.51
C ASP A 59 -17.27 -1.52 -20.87
N ASN A 60 -16.85 -1.57 -19.60
CA ASN A 60 -16.24 -0.44 -18.90
C ASN A 60 -14.71 -0.45 -18.98
N GLY A 61 -14.10 -1.46 -19.61
CA GLY A 61 -12.66 -1.59 -19.77
C GLY A 61 -11.92 -2.30 -18.63
N PHE A 62 -12.63 -2.86 -17.64
CA PHE A 62 -11.99 -3.66 -16.58
C PHE A 62 -11.69 -5.08 -17.05
N ARG A 63 -10.49 -5.58 -16.72
CA ARG A 63 -10.04 -6.93 -17.07
C ARG A 63 -10.77 -8.00 -16.24
N LYS A 64 -11.71 -8.72 -16.87
CA LYS A 64 -12.56 -9.72 -16.20
C LYS A 64 -11.75 -10.89 -15.62
N ASP A 65 -10.72 -11.33 -16.33
CA ASP A 65 -9.83 -12.39 -15.88
C ASP A 65 -9.02 -11.98 -14.63
N VAL A 66 -8.60 -10.72 -14.56
CA VAL A 66 -7.93 -10.16 -13.37
C VAL A 66 -8.90 -10.06 -12.20
N ILE A 67 -10.13 -9.55 -12.43
CA ILE A 67 -11.18 -9.50 -11.39
C ILE A 67 -11.45 -10.90 -10.82
N LEU A 68 -11.56 -11.92 -11.68
CA LEU A 68 -11.79 -13.30 -11.24
C LEU A 68 -10.63 -13.84 -10.40
N ALA A 69 -9.39 -13.55 -10.77
CA ALA A 69 -8.22 -13.94 -9.97
C ALA A 69 -8.22 -13.27 -8.59
N LEU A 70 -8.55 -11.98 -8.50
CA LEU A 70 -8.62 -11.27 -7.22
C LEU A 70 -9.77 -11.79 -6.33
N LYS A 71 -10.90 -12.18 -6.94
CA LYS A 71 -12.00 -12.87 -6.24
C LYS A 71 -11.58 -14.22 -5.68
N GLU A 72 -10.82 -14.99 -6.45
CA GLU A 72 -10.29 -16.28 -6.00
C GLU A 72 -9.34 -16.11 -4.80
N LEU A 73 -8.51 -15.06 -4.81
CA LEU A 73 -7.65 -14.67 -3.69
C LEU A 73 -8.43 -14.13 -2.48
N LYS A 74 -9.72 -13.77 -2.66
CA LYS A 74 -10.59 -13.19 -1.62
C LYS A 74 -10.00 -11.93 -1.00
N ILE A 75 -9.42 -11.06 -1.83
CA ILE A 75 -8.87 -9.79 -1.35
C ILE A 75 -10.00 -8.96 -0.72
N PRO A 76 -9.91 -8.57 0.57
CA PRO A 76 -10.98 -7.86 1.26
C PRO A 76 -10.82 -6.34 1.23
N VAL A 77 -9.64 -5.82 0.92
CA VAL A 77 -9.37 -4.37 0.84
C VAL A 77 -8.27 -4.10 -0.17
N ILE A 78 -8.39 -2.99 -0.91
CA ILE A 78 -7.33 -2.53 -1.82
C ILE A 78 -6.98 -1.07 -1.53
N ARG A 79 -5.70 -0.80 -1.27
CA ARG A 79 -5.12 0.55 -1.15
C ARG A 79 -4.91 1.17 -2.53
N TRP A 80 -5.28 2.43 -2.74
CA TRP A 80 -5.11 3.21 -3.99
C TRP A 80 -5.28 4.72 -3.71
N PRO A 81 -4.78 5.66 -4.53
CA PRO A 81 -3.80 5.54 -5.62
C PRO A 81 -2.37 5.57 -5.08
N GLY A 82 -2.22 5.13 -3.82
CA GLY A 82 -1.04 5.32 -3.00
C GLY A 82 0.25 4.75 -3.58
N GLY A 83 1.27 4.82 -2.73
CA GLY A 83 2.67 4.85 -3.14
C GLY A 83 3.07 6.30 -3.44
N CYS A 84 4.28 6.48 -3.95
CA CYS A 84 4.85 7.81 -4.20
C CYS A 84 4.00 8.68 -5.16
N PHE A 85 3.21 8.05 -6.04
CA PHE A 85 2.34 8.73 -7.00
C PHE A 85 1.40 9.73 -6.34
N VAL A 86 0.75 9.35 -5.24
CA VAL A 86 -0.32 10.15 -4.62
C VAL A 86 0.16 11.51 -4.14
N SER A 87 1.43 11.64 -3.74
CA SER A 87 2.01 12.89 -3.24
C SER A 87 2.14 13.98 -4.31
N GLY A 88 1.86 13.65 -5.58
CA GLY A 88 1.74 14.59 -6.69
C GLY A 88 0.38 14.55 -7.41
N TYR A 89 -0.57 13.75 -6.91
CA TYR A 89 -1.85 13.48 -7.57
C TYR A 89 -2.94 14.44 -7.07
N HIS A 90 -3.60 15.14 -7.99
CA HIS A 90 -4.76 15.99 -7.71
C HIS A 90 -6.01 15.28 -8.21
N TRP A 91 -6.78 14.70 -7.30
CA TRP A 91 -7.83 13.70 -7.60
C TRP A 91 -8.93 14.25 -8.50
N GLU A 92 -9.23 15.56 -8.44
CA GLU A 92 -10.25 16.19 -9.28
C GLU A 92 -9.93 16.03 -10.79
N ARG A 93 -8.66 15.86 -11.14
CA ARG A 93 -8.24 15.65 -12.55
C ARG A 93 -8.57 14.26 -13.07
N GLY A 94 -8.87 13.31 -12.17
CA GLY A 94 -9.22 11.93 -12.47
C GLY A 94 -10.72 11.63 -12.42
N VAL A 95 -11.59 12.62 -12.23
CA VAL A 95 -13.05 12.43 -12.18
C VAL A 95 -13.76 13.20 -13.28
N GLY A 96 -15.00 12.79 -13.59
CA GLY A 96 -15.84 13.45 -14.60
C GLY A 96 -15.34 13.30 -16.03
N MET A 97 -15.91 14.11 -16.93
CA MET A 97 -15.62 14.05 -18.37
C MET A 97 -14.41 14.91 -18.78
N ASP A 98 -14.16 16.01 -18.08
CA ASP A 98 -13.09 16.97 -18.39
C ASP A 98 -11.76 16.55 -17.76
N ARG A 99 -11.29 15.34 -18.09
CA ARG A 99 -10.03 14.79 -17.57
C ARG A 99 -8.83 15.31 -18.35
N THR A 100 -7.74 15.60 -17.64
CA THR A 100 -6.52 16.15 -18.24
C THR A 100 -5.29 15.31 -17.89
N PRO A 101 -4.45 14.91 -18.88
CA PRO A 101 -3.22 14.21 -18.59
C PRO A 101 -2.22 15.06 -17.79
N THR A 102 -1.70 14.50 -16.71
CA THR A 102 -0.79 15.17 -15.77
C THR A 102 0.59 14.55 -15.72
N ASP A 103 1.55 15.33 -15.26
CA ASP A 103 2.90 14.85 -15.03
C ASP A 103 2.93 13.98 -13.77
N ASP A 104 3.28 12.70 -13.93
CA ASP A 104 3.67 11.87 -12.80
C ASP A 104 5.15 12.12 -12.50
N MET A 105 5.38 12.98 -11.51
CA MET A 105 6.71 13.35 -11.05
C MET A 105 7.41 12.20 -10.32
N ALA A 106 6.65 11.32 -9.65
CA ALA A 106 7.20 10.20 -8.91
C ALA A 106 7.80 9.19 -9.89
N TRP A 107 7.05 8.79 -10.93
CA TRP A 107 7.48 7.71 -11.82
C TRP A 107 7.82 8.16 -13.24
N GLY A 108 7.99 9.45 -13.49
CA GLY A 108 8.58 9.95 -14.74
C GLY A 108 7.82 9.53 -15.99
N VAL A 109 6.52 9.41 -15.88
CA VAL A 109 5.59 9.17 -16.98
C VAL A 109 4.53 10.26 -17.00
N ARG A 110 3.67 10.25 -18.03
CA ARG A 110 2.49 11.10 -18.07
C ARG A 110 1.28 10.26 -17.70
N GLU A 111 0.61 10.64 -16.64
CA GLU A 111 -0.62 10.02 -16.17
C GLU A 111 -1.79 10.51 -17.06
N PRO A 112 -2.48 9.63 -17.79
CA PRO A 112 -3.59 10.03 -18.66
C PRO A 112 -4.86 10.44 -17.89
N ASN A 113 -4.98 10.05 -16.61
CA ASN A 113 -6.15 10.23 -15.75
C ASN A 113 -7.44 9.56 -16.27
N THR A 114 -7.33 8.58 -17.18
CA THR A 114 -8.50 7.84 -17.70
C THR A 114 -9.03 6.79 -16.72
N PHE A 115 -8.35 6.59 -15.59
CA PHE A 115 -8.80 5.83 -14.44
C PHE A 115 -8.62 6.70 -13.18
N GLY A 116 -9.68 6.88 -12.40
CA GLY A 116 -9.67 7.66 -11.16
C GLY A 116 -10.65 7.12 -10.13
N THR A 117 -11.16 8.00 -9.26
CA THR A 117 -11.96 7.62 -8.08
C THR A 117 -13.17 6.73 -8.42
N ASP A 118 -13.97 7.13 -9.41
CA ASP A 118 -15.19 6.39 -9.79
C ASP A 118 -14.86 5.00 -10.35
N GLU A 119 -13.84 4.90 -11.21
CA GLU A 119 -13.40 3.62 -11.75
C GLU A 119 -12.82 2.71 -10.66
N PHE A 120 -12.03 3.27 -9.73
CA PHE A 120 -11.45 2.52 -8.63
C PHE A 120 -12.52 1.95 -7.70
N VAL A 121 -13.48 2.75 -7.24
CA VAL A 121 -14.54 2.26 -6.36
C VAL A 121 -15.42 1.23 -7.09
N ARG A 122 -15.73 1.45 -8.37
CA ARG A 122 -16.43 0.46 -9.19
C ARG A 122 -15.64 -0.84 -9.30
N PHE A 123 -14.33 -0.77 -9.50
CA PHE A 123 -13.46 -1.95 -9.54
C PHE A 123 -13.49 -2.71 -8.21
N CYS A 124 -13.37 -2.02 -7.08
CA CYS A 124 -13.49 -2.63 -5.75
C CYS A 124 -14.84 -3.33 -5.56
N SER A 125 -15.95 -2.70 -5.98
CA SER A 125 -17.28 -3.30 -5.98
C SER A 125 -17.35 -4.56 -6.85
N LEU A 126 -16.75 -4.52 -8.05
CA LEU A 126 -16.70 -5.67 -8.96
C LEU A 126 -15.90 -6.83 -8.36
N VAL A 127 -14.82 -6.58 -7.63
CA VAL A 127 -14.01 -7.58 -6.91
C VAL A 127 -14.73 -8.07 -5.66
N GLY A 128 -15.51 -7.22 -5.00
CA GLY A 128 -16.13 -7.49 -3.70
C GLY A 128 -15.20 -7.18 -2.52
N CYS A 129 -14.41 -6.10 -2.63
CA CYS A 129 -13.48 -5.63 -1.61
C CYS A 129 -13.74 -4.18 -1.22
N GLU A 130 -13.26 -3.78 -0.05
CA GLU A 130 -13.32 -2.40 0.43
C GLU A 130 -12.30 -1.49 -0.28
N PRO A 131 -12.69 -0.27 -0.68
CA PRO A 131 -11.75 0.74 -1.14
C PRO A 131 -11.01 1.38 0.05
N TYR A 132 -9.68 1.44 -0.04
CA TYR A 132 -8.82 2.19 0.88
C TYR A 132 -8.13 3.32 0.10
N ILE A 133 -8.53 4.57 0.35
CA ILE A 133 -8.02 5.74 -0.39
C ILE A 133 -6.84 6.40 0.33
N CYS A 134 -5.71 6.55 -0.37
CA CYS A 134 -4.58 7.34 0.06
C CYS A 134 -4.70 8.79 -0.46
N THR A 135 -4.44 9.78 0.37
CA THR A 135 -4.60 11.20 0.01
C THR A 135 -3.28 11.92 -0.26
N ASN A 136 -3.33 13.01 -1.01
CA ASN A 136 -2.13 13.79 -1.35
C ASN A 136 -1.71 14.71 -0.18
N ALA A 137 -0.78 14.24 0.64
CA ALA A 137 -0.11 15.05 1.65
C ALA A 137 1.23 15.64 1.19
N GLY A 138 1.57 15.49 -0.10
CA GLY A 138 2.81 16.01 -0.68
C GLY A 138 2.66 17.47 -1.08
N ASN A 139 2.19 17.69 -2.30
CA ASN A 139 1.91 19.01 -2.87
C ASN A 139 0.40 19.38 -2.88
N GLY A 140 -0.47 18.50 -2.39
CA GLY A 140 -1.90 18.74 -2.18
C GLY A 140 -2.20 19.55 -0.91
N THR A 141 -3.49 19.73 -0.64
CA THR A 141 -3.97 20.52 0.51
C THR A 141 -4.95 19.74 1.38
N VAL A 142 -5.12 20.14 2.65
CA VAL A 142 -6.16 19.59 3.53
C VAL A 142 -7.56 19.80 2.96
N GLU A 143 -7.78 20.93 2.28
CA GLU A 143 -9.04 21.21 1.59
C GLU A 143 -9.32 20.19 0.48
N GLU A 144 -8.31 19.87 -0.34
CA GLU A 144 -8.41 18.84 -1.38
C GLU A 144 -8.79 17.47 -0.79
N MET A 145 -8.23 17.10 0.37
CA MET A 145 -8.60 15.87 1.08
C MET A 145 -10.07 15.89 1.54
N CYS A 146 -10.52 17.00 2.12
CA CYS A 146 -11.90 17.16 2.59
C CYS A 146 -12.89 17.11 1.43
N ASN A 147 -12.53 17.75 0.31
CA ASN A 147 -13.33 17.75 -0.91
C ASN A 147 -13.45 16.33 -1.48
N TRP A 148 -12.39 15.53 -1.39
CA TRP A 148 -12.44 14.13 -1.82
C TRP A 148 -13.36 13.28 -0.92
N VAL A 149 -13.31 13.49 0.40
CA VAL A 149 -14.26 12.86 1.34
C VAL A 149 -15.70 13.31 1.04
N GLN A 150 -15.94 14.58 0.75
CA GLN A 150 -17.28 15.07 0.38
C GLN A 150 -17.74 14.49 -0.96
N TYR A 151 -16.85 14.38 -1.94
CA TYR A 151 -17.15 13.76 -3.24
C TYR A 151 -17.58 12.31 -3.06
N THR A 152 -16.83 11.53 -2.30
CA THR A 152 -17.07 10.10 -2.10
C THR A 152 -18.27 9.83 -1.19
N ASN A 153 -18.35 10.47 -0.02
CA ASN A 153 -19.30 10.09 1.03
C ASN A 153 -20.42 11.12 1.26
N GLY A 154 -20.28 12.34 0.76
CA GLY A 154 -21.24 13.41 0.99
C GLY A 154 -22.62 13.13 0.40
N THR A 155 -23.67 13.57 1.11
CA THR A 155 -25.06 13.56 0.65
C THR A 155 -25.57 14.93 0.20
N SER A 156 -24.72 15.97 0.34
CA SER A 156 -25.00 17.35 -0.06
C SER A 156 -23.69 18.12 -0.22
N GLY A 157 -23.75 19.31 -0.83
CA GLY A 157 -22.59 20.15 -1.11
C GLY A 157 -22.05 19.97 -2.52
N ASP A 158 -21.18 20.88 -2.93
CA ASP A 158 -20.75 21.03 -4.32
C ASP A 158 -20.03 19.77 -4.83
N TYR A 159 -19.21 19.11 -4.00
CA TYR A 159 -18.52 17.89 -4.43
C TYR A 159 -19.42 16.65 -4.45
N SER A 160 -20.45 16.58 -3.60
CA SER A 160 -21.48 15.54 -3.73
C SER A 160 -22.29 15.74 -5.01
N GLN A 161 -22.57 17.00 -5.38
CA GLN A 161 -23.26 17.33 -6.63
C GLN A 161 -22.39 16.97 -7.85
N LEU A 162 -21.09 17.27 -7.79
CA LEU A 162 -20.13 16.85 -8.81
C LEU A 162 -20.11 15.33 -8.99
N ARG A 163 -20.13 14.54 -7.89
CA ARG A 163 -20.22 13.07 -7.96
C ARG A 163 -21.48 12.62 -8.71
N ILE A 164 -22.63 13.22 -8.39
CA ILE A 164 -23.92 12.92 -9.04
C ILE A 164 -23.85 13.26 -10.54
N GLU A 165 -23.29 14.41 -10.90
CA GLU A 165 -23.10 14.84 -12.30
C GLU A 165 -22.16 13.91 -13.07
N ASN A 166 -21.17 13.32 -12.38
CA ASN A 166 -20.28 12.32 -12.94
C ASN A 166 -20.91 10.91 -13.05
N GLY A 167 -22.17 10.75 -12.63
CA GLY A 167 -22.97 9.54 -12.82
C GLY A 167 -23.08 8.62 -11.60
N SER A 168 -22.46 8.99 -10.48
CA SER A 168 -22.48 8.24 -9.22
C SER A 168 -23.47 8.90 -8.25
N ILE A 169 -24.76 8.54 -8.35
CA ILE A 169 -25.85 9.19 -7.59
C ILE A 169 -25.69 8.98 -6.09
N GLU A 170 -25.60 7.72 -5.68
CA GLU A 170 -25.41 7.36 -4.27
C GLU A 170 -23.98 7.64 -3.81
N PRO A 171 -23.77 7.93 -2.51
CA PRO A 171 -22.43 7.94 -1.92
C PRO A 171 -21.68 6.62 -2.20
N LEU A 172 -20.37 6.76 -2.39
CA LEU A 172 -19.45 5.66 -2.67
C LEU A 172 -19.07 4.85 -1.42
N ASP A 173 -19.43 5.33 -0.22
CA ASP A 173 -19.17 4.71 1.11
C ASP A 173 -17.71 4.27 1.30
N VAL A 174 -16.75 5.16 1.01
CA VAL A 174 -15.33 4.89 1.23
C VAL A 174 -14.99 5.15 2.70
N ARG A 175 -14.66 4.08 3.44
CA ARG A 175 -14.45 4.17 4.89
C ARG A 175 -13.00 4.32 5.31
N ILE A 176 -12.06 3.73 4.58
CA ILE A 176 -10.65 3.67 5.01
C ILE A 176 -9.85 4.70 4.21
N TRP A 177 -9.15 5.59 4.91
CA TRP A 177 -8.36 6.66 4.31
C TRP A 177 -6.96 6.77 4.92
N SER A 178 -5.95 7.03 4.08
CA SER A 178 -4.61 7.40 4.54
C SER A 178 -4.40 8.89 4.35
N ILE A 179 -3.95 9.56 5.39
CA ILE A 179 -3.41 10.91 5.28
C ILE A 179 -1.99 10.78 4.76
N GLY A 180 -1.80 11.03 3.46
CA GLY A 180 -0.50 10.91 2.82
C GLY A 180 0.01 9.49 2.61
N ASN A 181 1.22 9.43 2.04
CA ASN A 181 2.03 8.23 1.86
C ASN A 181 3.21 8.27 2.85
N GLU A 182 4.43 7.99 2.40
CA GLU A 182 5.66 8.05 3.18
C GLU A 182 6.22 9.47 3.28
N ASN A 183 5.40 10.45 3.66
CA ASN A 183 5.85 11.84 3.74
C ASN A 183 6.94 12.07 4.82
N TYR A 184 7.27 11.07 5.64
CA TYR A 184 8.46 10.99 6.49
C TYR A 184 9.77 10.72 5.71
N GLY A 185 9.68 10.16 4.50
CA GLY A 185 10.79 9.69 3.67
C GLY A 185 11.34 10.79 2.77
N ALA A 186 12.67 10.92 2.69
CA ALA A 186 13.31 11.98 1.91
C ALA A 186 13.16 11.80 0.39
N TRP A 187 12.64 10.66 -0.08
CA TRP A 187 12.32 10.40 -1.48
C TRP A 187 10.94 10.93 -1.90
N GLU A 188 10.04 11.13 -0.94
CA GLU A 188 8.65 11.50 -1.18
C GLU A 188 8.51 12.96 -1.64
N ILE A 189 7.54 13.22 -2.52
CA ILE A 189 7.15 14.59 -2.90
C ILE A 189 6.54 15.26 -1.66
N GLY A 190 7.00 16.47 -1.35
CA GLY A 190 6.52 17.17 -0.17
C GLY A 190 6.86 16.49 1.16
N HIS A 191 8.00 15.78 1.24
CA HIS A 191 8.60 15.30 2.50
C HIS A 191 8.51 16.35 3.61
N LYS A 192 8.17 15.92 4.83
CA LYS A 192 8.01 16.76 6.01
C LYS A 192 8.88 16.25 7.16
N PRO A 193 9.62 17.13 7.85
CA PRO A 193 10.20 16.81 9.15
C PRO A 193 9.12 16.38 10.16
N LYS A 194 9.53 15.65 11.21
CA LYS A 194 8.62 15.00 12.18
C LYS A 194 7.52 15.91 12.72
N GLU A 195 7.90 17.10 13.18
CA GLU A 195 6.97 18.05 13.81
C GLU A 195 5.97 18.60 12.79
N GLN A 196 6.44 18.85 11.57
CA GLN A 196 5.60 19.31 10.47
C GLN A 196 4.67 18.19 9.98
N TRP A 197 5.15 16.94 9.97
CA TRP A 197 4.36 15.79 9.62
C TRP A 197 3.22 15.58 10.61
N ALA A 198 3.54 15.49 11.90
CA ALA A 198 2.56 15.33 12.96
C ALA A 198 1.52 16.47 12.98
N GLN A 199 1.96 17.72 12.81
CA GLN A 199 1.05 18.87 12.73
C GLN A 199 0.15 18.83 11.49
N PHE A 200 0.68 18.39 10.34
CA PHE A 200 -0.11 18.25 9.12
C PHE A 200 -1.18 17.16 9.28
N VAL A 201 -0.80 15.99 9.80
CA VAL A 201 -1.72 14.87 10.03
C VAL A 201 -2.85 15.27 10.98
N LEU A 202 -2.54 15.94 12.09
CA LEU A 202 -3.56 16.45 13.02
C LEU A 202 -4.58 17.35 12.30
N LYS A 203 -4.12 18.35 11.55
CA LYS A 203 -5.01 19.28 10.83
C LYS A 203 -5.85 18.57 9.78
N ALA A 204 -5.26 17.64 9.03
CA ALA A 204 -5.96 16.86 8.03
C ALA A 204 -7.02 15.97 8.67
N ALA A 205 -6.67 15.23 9.72
CA ALA A 205 -7.57 14.31 10.41
C ALA A 205 -8.78 15.02 11.02
N GLU A 206 -8.56 16.16 11.69
CA GLU A 206 -9.65 16.98 12.23
C GLU A 206 -10.59 17.51 11.13
N ALA A 207 -10.04 17.90 9.99
CA ALA A 207 -10.83 18.46 8.90
C ALA A 207 -11.61 17.36 8.16
N MET A 208 -10.97 16.22 7.85
CA MET A 208 -11.62 15.10 7.19
C MET A 208 -12.75 14.51 8.05
N LYS A 209 -12.53 14.28 9.36
CA LYS A 209 -13.59 13.78 10.26
C LYS A 209 -14.73 14.78 10.49
N LYS A 210 -14.54 16.07 10.21
CA LYS A 210 -15.66 17.05 10.18
C LYS A 210 -16.54 16.88 8.96
N VAL A 211 -15.98 16.43 7.83
CA VAL A 211 -16.75 16.11 6.62
C VAL A 211 -17.53 14.82 6.83
N ASP A 212 -16.86 13.78 7.31
CA ASP A 212 -17.48 12.50 7.63
C ASP A 212 -16.85 11.89 8.90
N PRO A 213 -17.57 11.86 10.03
CA PRO A 213 -17.06 11.31 11.28
C PRO A 213 -16.94 9.78 11.28
N GLN A 214 -17.48 9.08 10.28
CA GLN A 214 -17.45 7.61 10.19
C GLN A 214 -16.20 7.06 9.51
N ILE A 215 -15.39 7.90 8.87
CA ILE A 215 -14.15 7.45 8.22
C ILE A 215 -13.11 6.99 9.26
N GLN A 216 -12.37 5.97 8.87
CA GLN A 216 -11.19 5.47 9.57
C GLN A 216 -9.93 6.06 8.94
N LEU A 217 -9.04 6.58 9.78
CA LEU A 217 -7.84 7.29 9.32
C LEU A 217 -6.56 6.54 9.67
N SER A 218 -5.69 6.43 8.66
CA SER A 218 -4.31 5.95 8.77
C SER A 218 -3.33 7.09 8.49
N ALA A 219 -2.11 6.98 9.02
CA ALA A 219 -0.97 7.79 8.61
C ALA A 219 0.31 6.95 8.68
N ALA A 220 1.12 7.01 7.62
CA ALA A 220 2.36 6.24 7.56
C ALA A 220 3.43 6.82 8.48
N SER A 221 4.20 5.93 9.10
CA SER A 221 5.31 6.31 9.95
C SER A 221 6.44 5.29 9.97
N ASN A 222 7.62 5.75 10.39
CA ASN A 222 8.70 4.90 10.88
C ASN A 222 8.87 5.08 12.40
N GLU A 223 9.77 4.31 13.00
CA GLU A 223 10.03 4.29 14.44
C GLU A 223 10.47 5.66 14.98
N ASP A 224 11.09 6.48 14.14
CA ASP A 224 11.64 7.78 14.51
C ASP A 224 10.58 8.91 14.49
N TYR A 225 9.54 8.74 13.66
CA TYR A 225 8.43 9.68 13.49
C TYR A 225 7.23 9.32 14.37
N ALA A 226 7.02 8.03 14.65
CA ALA A 226 5.79 7.53 15.24
C ALA A 226 5.46 8.15 16.62
N PRO A 227 6.41 8.32 17.56
CA PRO A 227 6.10 8.94 18.84
C PRO A 227 5.55 10.37 18.72
N HIS A 228 6.10 11.19 17.81
CA HIS A 228 5.64 12.58 17.60
C HIS A 228 4.28 12.60 16.91
N LEU A 229 4.08 11.71 15.93
CA LEU A 229 2.81 11.56 15.24
C LEU A 229 1.69 11.18 16.21
N LEU A 230 1.94 10.19 17.08
CA LEU A 230 0.97 9.70 18.06
C LEU A 230 0.67 10.74 19.15
N ASP A 231 1.68 11.48 19.62
CA ASP A 231 1.50 12.55 20.61
C ASP A 231 0.53 13.64 20.11
N MET A 232 0.63 14.01 18.83
CA MET A 232 -0.20 15.09 18.27
C MET A 232 -1.53 14.61 17.67
N ALA A 233 -1.51 13.54 16.88
CA ALA A 233 -2.65 13.14 16.03
C ALA A 233 -3.26 11.80 16.43
N GLY A 234 -2.66 11.07 17.38
CA GLY A 234 -3.14 9.76 17.84
C GLY A 234 -4.64 9.69 18.15
N PRO A 235 -5.29 10.68 18.80
CA PRO A 235 -6.72 10.61 19.12
C PRO A 235 -7.65 10.57 17.89
N TYR A 236 -7.13 10.88 16.70
CA TYR A 236 -7.90 10.93 15.46
C TYR A 236 -7.56 9.80 14.49
N LEU A 237 -6.57 8.97 14.81
CA LEU A 237 -6.14 7.86 13.97
C LEU A 237 -6.77 6.54 14.44
N ASP A 238 -7.16 5.73 13.48
CA ASP A 238 -7.64 4.37 13.67
C ASP A 238 -6.49 3.37 13.40
N TYR A 239 -5.59 3.75 12.48
CA TYR A 239 -4.44 2.95 12.09
C TYR A 239 -3.13 3.76 12.13
N ILE A 240 -2.03 3.08 12.44
CA ILE A 240 -0.68 3.52 12.09
C ILE A 240 -0.16 2.65 10.94
N SER A 241 0.22 3.30 9.84
CA SER A 241 0.71 2.61 8.65
C SER A 241 2.22 2.36 8.74
N ILE A 242 2.64 1.13 8.45
CA ILE A 242 4.04 0.69 8.48
C ILE A 242 4.41 -0.06 7.21
N HIS A 243 5.61 0.19 6.71
CA HIS A 243 6.04 -0.35 5.42
C HIS A 243 7.30 -1.22 5.55
N GLY A 244 7.54 -2.14 4.62
CA GLY A 244 8.67 -3.06 4.75
C GLY A 244 8.99 -3.88 3.51
N TYR A 245 10.14 -3.58 2.90
CA TYR A 245 10.74 -4.36 1.82
C TYR A 245 12.15 -4.81 2.23
N PRO A 246 12.32 -6.01 2.79
CA PRO A 246 13.59 -6.42 3.40
C PRO A 246 14.79 -6.46 2.45
N LEU A 247 14.55 -6.56 1.13
CA LEU A 247 15.57 -6.53 0.09
C LEU A 247 15.68 -5.14 -0.59
N GLY A 248 16.16 -4.16 0.18
CA GLY A 248 16.08 -2.74 -0.17
C GLY A 248 16.91 -2.23 -1.37
N ARG A 249 17.83 -2.99 -1.98
CA ARG A 249 18.63 -2.52 -3.15
C ARG A 249 18.13 -3.00 -4.51
N LEU A 250 17.06 -3.79 -4.53
CA LEU A 250 16.60 -4.42 -5.76
C LEU A 250 15.91 -3.44 -6.72
N HIS A 251 15.40 -2.32 -6.21
CA HIS A 251 14.76 -1.29 -7.02
C HIS A 251 15.69 -0.69 -8.09
N GLU A 252 16.99 -0.56 -7.83
CA GLU A 252 17.97 -0.02 -8.78
C GLU A 252 18.55 -1.05 -9.76
N LYS A 253 18.73 -2.30 -9.34
CA LYS A 253 19.52 -3.29 -10.11
C LYS A 253 18.77 -4.53 -10.57
N ASN A 254 17.58 -4.79 -10.02
CA ASN A 254 16.79 -6.00 -10.26
C ASN A 254 17.55 -7.33 -10.09
N GLU A 255 18.44 -7.39 -9.10
CA GLU A 255 19.23 -8.59 -8.82
C GLU A 255 18.37 -9.67 -8.15
N MET A 256 18.60 -10.94 -8.52
CA MET A 256 17.91 -12.06 -7.89
C MET A 256 18.68 -12.51 -6.63
N PRO A 257 18.10 -12.36 -5.42
CA PRO A 257 18.73 -12.81 -4.19
C PRO A 257 18.79 -14.35 -4.13
N ASP A 258 19.76 -14.89 -3.39
CA ASP A 258 19.76 -16.33 -3.10
C ASP A 258 18.70 -16.72 -2.05
N TYR A 259 18.36 -18.01 -2.02
CA TYR A 259 17.32 -18.54 -1.13
C TYR A 259 17.60 -18.26 0.36
N LEU A 260 18.82 -18.48 0.85
CA LEU A 260 19.13 -18.30 2.27
C LEU A 260 19.03 -16.83 2.68
N SER A 261 19.51 -15.92 1.81
CA SER A 261 19.33 -14.48 2.01
C SER A 261 17.86 -14.09 2.17
N CYS A 262 16.96 -14.67 1.36
CA CYS A 262 15.53 -14.41 1.46
C CYS A 262 14.91 -14.96 2.75
N ILE A 263 15.22 -16.21 3.11
CA ILE A 263 14.66 -16.84 4.31
C ILE A 263 15.08 -16.11 5.58
N ILE A 264 16.35 -15.68 5.69
CA ILE A 264 16.84 -14.90 6.84
C ILE A 264 16.03 -13.61 7.01
N LYS A 265 15.58 -12.98 5.92
CA LYS A 265 14.79 -11.74 5.98
C LYS A 265 13.34 -11.93 6.43
N SER A 266 12.85 -13.17 6.52
CA SER A 266 11.47 -13.46 6.93
C SER A 266 11.18 -13.11 8.39
N GLU A 267 12.22 -12.90 9.22
CA GLU A 267 12.06 -12.42 10.61
C GLU A 267 11.80 -10.89 10.71
N ASN A 268 12.12 -10.13 9.65
CA ASN A 268 12.08 -8.68 9.70
C ASN A 268 10.68 -8.09 9.94
N PRO A 269 9.61 -8.59 9.30
CA PRO A 269 8.26 -8.09 9.54
C PRO A 269 7.86 -8.18 11.02
N GLU A 270 8.17 -9.29 11.69
CA GLU A 270 7.87 -9.48 13.10
C GLU A 270 8.63 -8.51 14.00
N LYS A 271 9.92 -8.27 13.72
CA LYS A 271 10.71 -7.27 14.45
C LYS A 271 10.08 -5.88 14.34
N ARG A 272 9.59 -5.51 13.15
CA ARG A 272 8.94 -4.23 12.92
C ARG A 272 7.58 -4.13 13.63
N ILE A 273 6.76 -5.16 13.53
CA ILE A 273 5.47 -5.24 14.24
C ILE A 273 5.68 -5.08 15.74
N ASN A 274 6.60 -5.84 16.35
CA ASN A 274 6.90 -5.74 17.78
C ASN A 274 7.42 -4.35 18.19
N SER A 275 8.21 -3.70 17.33
CA SER A 275 8.66 -2.33 17.57
C SER A 275 7.48 -1.36 17.64
N PHE A 276 6.54 -1.46 16.71
CA PHE A 276 5.35 -0.60 16.69
C PHE A 276 4.34 -0.93 17.79
N ILE A 277 4.20 -2.21 18.19
CA ILE A 277 3.45 -2.58 19.39
C ILE A 277 4.03 -1.86 20.62
N SER A 278 5.36 -1.88 20.77
CA SER A 278 6.04 -1.20 21.88
C SER A 278 5.85 0.32 21.84
N ILE A 279 5.87 0.92 20.65
CA ILE A 279 5.61 2.36 20.48
C ILE A 279 4.16 2.69 20.87
N LEU A 280 3.18 1.92 20.38
CA LEU A 280 1.77 2.11 20.71
C LEU A 280 1.51 1.95 22.21
N GLU A 281 2.16 0.98 22.86
CA GLU A 281 2.07 0.78 24.31
C GLU A 281 2.64 1.97 25.09
N ASN A 282 3.86 2.41 24.73
CA ASN A 282 4.51 3.55 25.38
C ASN A 282 3.78 4.88 25.17
N SER A 283 3.10 5.05 24.03
CA SER A 283 2.28 6.23 23.73
C SER A 283 0.85 6.11 24.28
N GLY A 284 0.48 4.99 24.91
CA GLY A 284 -0.86 4.78 25.50
C GLY A 284 -1.99 4.49 24.48
N TYR A 285 -1.64 4.17 23.23
CA TYR A 285 -2.59 3.91 22.15
C TYR A 285 -2.76 2.43 21.78
N ARG A 286 -2.02 1.51 22.41
CA ARG A 286 -2.23 0.08 22.19
C ARG A 286 -3.67 -0.30 22.53
N GLY A 287 -4.33 -1.03 21.62
CA GLY A 287 -5.75 -1.38 21.72
C GLY A 287 -6.72 -0.30 21.25
N GLN A 288 -6.26 0.94 21.01
CA GLN A 288 -7.05 2.03 20.41
C GLN A 288 -6.70 2.22 18.93
N ILE A 289 -5.40 2.20 18.61
CA ILE A 289 -4.86 2.31 17.25
C ILE A 289 -4.31 0.93 16.86
N LYS A 290 -4.64 0.51 15.64
CA LYS A 290 -4.18 -0.76 15.06
C LYS A 290 -3.05 -0.54 14.06
N ILE A 291 -2.30 -1.58 13.78
CA ILE A 291 -1.25 -1.56 12.77
C ILE A 291 -1.87 -1.91 11.41
N ALA A 292 -1.62 -1.05 10.43
CA ALA A 292 -1.81 -1.34 9.02
C ALA A 292 -0.42 -1.54 8.37
N PHE A 293 -0.06 -2.78 8.04
CA PHE A 293 1.19 -3.06 7.31
C PHE A 293 0.92 -2.93 5.81
N ASP A 294 0.60 -1.71 5.37
CA ASP A 294 -0.03 -1.42 4.09
C ASP A 294 0.93 -1.18 2.91
N GLU A 295 2.21 -1.50 3.12
CA GLU A 295 3.17 -1.80 2.06
C GLU A 295 4.14 -2.89 2.49
N TRP A 296 4.00 -4.08 1.92
CA TRP A 296 4.93 -5.17 2.16
C TRP A 296 5.18 -6.03 0.92
N ASN A 297 6.40 -6.52 0.81
CA ASN A 297 6.75 -7.66 -0.02
C ASN A 297 8.18 -8.09 0.34
N LEU A 298 8.65 -9.24 -0.16
CA LEU A 298 10.06 -9.61 0.00
C LEU A 298 10.99 -8.56 -0.64
N ARG A 299 10.55 -8.00 -1.76
CA ARG A 299 11.28 -7.00 -2.56
C ARG A 299 10.35 -5.94 -3.12
N GLY A 300 10.84 -4.70 -3.19
CA GLY A 300 10.18 -3.63 -3.94
C GLY A 300 10.28 -3.85 -5.46
N TRP A 301 9.51 -3.07 -6.22
CA TRP A 301 9.56 -3.11 -7.68
C TRP A 301 10.87 -2.51 -8.20
N HIS A 302 11.30 -2.93 -9.39
CA HIS A 302 12.43 -2.33 -10.09
C HIS A 302 12.01 -1.00 -10.74
N HIS A 303 12.63 0.10 -10.31
CA HIS A 303 12.39 1.46 -10.79
C HIS A 303 13.65 2.33 -10.69
N PRO A 304 14.70 2.04 -11.48
CA PRO A 304 15.99 2.69 -11.32
C PRO A 304 15.89 4.19 -11.58
N GLY A 305 16.50 4.99 -10.70
CA GLY A 305 16.53 6.45 -10.82
C GLY A 305 15.20 7.16 -10.52
N PHE A 306 14.27 6.47 -9.85
CA PHE A 306 12.98 6.97 -9.36
C PHE A 306 12.72 6.47 -7.92
N PRO A 307 11.91 7.17 -7.10
CA PRO A 307 11.07 8.31 -7.45
C PRO A 307 11.82 9.62 -7.69
N ARG A 308 11.21 10.54 -8.43
CA ARG A 308 11.71 11.91 -8.65
C ARG A 308 10.75 12.96 -8.09
N LYS A 309 11.22 14.21 -8.01
CA LYS A 309 10.50 15.33 -7.36
C LYS A 309 10.24 16.53 -8.27
N SER A 310 10.56 16.41 -9.55
CA SER A 310 10.38 17.47 -10.54
C SER A 310 9.70 16.91 -11.77
N VAL A 311 9.04 17.79 -12.53
CA VAL A 311 8.60 17.46 -13.90
C VAL A 311 9.81 17.04 -14.73
N GLN A 312 9.62 16.03 -15.58
CA GLN A 312 10.67 15.45 -16.41
C GLN A 312 10.44 15.81 -17.88
N ASP A 313 11.51 15.86 -18.67
CA ASP A 313 11.38 15.82 -20.13
C ASP A 313 11.13 14.37 -20.55
N TYR A 314 9.87 14.04 -20.85
CA TYR A 314 9.48 12.70 -21.29
C TYR A 314 10.05 12.32 -22.66
N SER A 315 10.60 13.29 -23.40
CA SER A 315 11.30 13.02 -24.65
C SER A 315 12.76 12.60 -24.44
N ASP A 316 13.33 12.86 -23.25
CA ASP A 316 14.70 12.53 -22.87
C ASP A 316 14.98 11.02 -23.04
N PRO A 317 15.99 10.63 -23.84
CA PRO A 317 16.39 9.24 -24.01
C PRO A 317 16.70 8.51 -22.69
N GLU A 318 17.27 9.17 -21.68
CA GLU A 318 17.59 8.53 -20.41
C GLU A 318 16.32 8.26 -19.58
N VAL A 319 15.37 9.21 -19.54
CA VAL A 319 14.06 8.99 -18.88
C VAL A 319 13.34 7.81 -19.52
N LYS A 320 13.28 7.77 -20.86
CA LYS A 320 12.67 6.64 -21.60
C LYS A 320 13.35 5.31 -21.29
N LYS A 321 14.68 5.29 -21.22
CA LYS A 321 15.46 4.09 -20.88
C LYS A 321 15.17 3.60 -19.46
N LEU A 322 15.12 4.50 -18.48
CA LEU A 322 14.82 4.14 -17.08
C LEU A 322 13.38 3.66 -16.91
N VAL A 323 12.40 4.29 -17.58
CA VAL A 323 11.01 3.81 -17.61
C VAL A 323 10.92 2.43 -18.25
N LYS A 324 11.61 2.20 -19.38
CA LYS A 324 11.63 0.91 -20.06
C LYS A 324 12.24 -0.21 -19.19
N ALA A 325 13.25 0.09 -18.37
CA ALA A 325 13.86 -0.90 -17.49
C ALA A 325 12.85 -1.59 -16.55
N ARG A 326 11.73 -0.92 -16.22
CA ARG A 326 10.65 -1.46 -15.39
C ARG A 326 9.91 -2.64 -16.02
N GLU A 327 10.03 -2.86 -17.34
CA GLU A 327 9.49 -4.05 -18.01
C GLU A 327 10.01 -5.34 -17.38
N ASN A 328 11.20 -5.30 -16.75
CA ASN A 328 11.75 -6.45 -16.04
C ASN A 328 10.87 -6.92 -14.87
N ASN A 329 10.02 -6.06 -14.30
CA ASN A 329 9.05 -6.47 -13.26
C ASN A 329 8.00 -7.46 -13.78
N SER A 330 7.81 -7.55 -15.10
CA SER A 330 6.85 -8.48 -15.71
C SER A 330 7.41 -9.91 -15.86
N ILE A 331 8.66 -10.15 -15.46
CA ILE A 331 9.29 -11.47 -15.57
C ILE A 331 8.80 -12.35 -14.42
N ALA A 332 7.72 -13.10 -14.65
CA ALA A 332 7.08 -13.94 -13.62
C ALA A 332 8.05 -14.95 -12.97
N SER A 333 9.04 -15.45 -13.72
CA SER A 333 10.06 -16.39 -13.20
C SER A 333 10.99 -15.78 -12.13
N GLN A 334 10.91 -14.47 -11.88
CA GLN A 334 11.59 -13.84 -10.76
C GLN A 334 10.88 -14.13 -9.43
N TYR A 335 9.61 -14.53 -9.41
CA TYR A 335 8.97 -15.00 -8.19
C TYR A 335 9.31 -16.47 -7.96
N THR A 336 9.99 -16.75 -6.86
CA THR A 336 10.56 -18.05 -6.52
C THR A 336 9.87 -18.66 -5.30
N MET A 337 10.25 -19.89 -4.95
CA MET A 337 9.82 -20.50 -3.69
C MET A 337 10.19 -19.65 -2.47
N ALA A 338 11.27 -18.88 -2.53
CA ALA A 338 11.66 -18.00 -1.44
C ALA A 338 10.66 -16.86 -1.22
N ASP A 339 10.11 -16.30 -2.30
CA ASP A 339 9.06 -15.26 -2.23
C ASP A 339 7.76 -15.82 -1.63
N ALA A 340 7.38 -17.04 -2.02
CA ALA A 340 6.22 -17.72 -1.47
C ALA A 340 6.38 -18.02 0.03
N LEU A 341 7.55 -18.53 0.46
CA LEU A 341 7.83 -18.81 1.86
C LEU A 341 7.93 -17.54 2.71
N PHE A 342 8.51 -16.46 2.16
CA PHE A 342 8.50 -15.16 2.81
C PHE A 342 7.06 -14.67 3.02
N SER A 343 6.23 -14.72 1.97
CA SER A 343 4.83 -14.26 2.05
C SER A 343 4.02 -15.06 3.05
N ALA A 344 4.19 -16.39 3.07
CA ALA A 344 3.56 -17.24 4.09
C ALA A 344 4.04 -16.90 5.51
N SER A 345 5.33 -16.62 5.69
CA SER A 345 5.90 -16.23 6.98
C SER A 345 5.42 -14.86 7.45
N PHE A 346 5.29 -13.91 6.52
CA PHE A 346 4.73 -12.59 6.75
C PHE A 346 3.27 -12.69 7.22
N LEU A 347 2.41 -13.36 6.44
CA LEU A 347 1.00 -13.51 6.78
C LEU A 347 0.80 -14.26 8.10
N ASN A 348 1.59 -15.32 8.33
CA ASN A 348 1.59 -16.03 9.62
C ASN A 348 2.03 -15.12 10.79
N THR A 349 2.92 -14.17 10.54
CA THR A 349 3.31 -13.17 11.55
C THR A 349 2.15 -12.23 11.85
N CYS A 350 1.49 -11.67 10.83
CA CYS A 350 0.29 -10.85 11.04
C CYS A 350 -0.79 -11.60 11.83
N LEU A 351 -1.03 -12.88 11.52
CA LEU A 351 -2.00 -13.72 12.24
C LEU A 351 -1.64 -13.93 13.72
N ARG A 352 -0.36 -14.17 14.03
CA ARG A 352 0.12 -14.31 15.42
C ARG A 352 0.05 -13.00 16.21
N HIS A 353 0.03 -11.86 15.52
CA HIS A 353 -0.09 -10.52 16.09
C HIS A 353 -1.47 -9.89 15.81
N SER A 354 -2.51 -10.71 15.65
CA SER A 354 -3.87 -10.27 15.25
C SER A 354 -4.58 -9.37 16.27
N GLU A 355 -4.09 -9.31 17.51
CA GLU A 355 -4.57 -8.34 18.50
C GLU A 355 -4.18 -6.90 18.12
N ASP A 356 -3.04 -6.72 17.45
CA ASP A 356 -2.44 -5.42 17.16
C ASP A 356 -2.42 -5.11 15.65
N VAL A 357 -2.34 -6.12 14.77
CA VAL A 357 -2.32 -5.98 13.30
C VAL A 357 -3.69 -6.32 12.73
N GLU A 358 -4.30 -5.37 12.03
CA GLU A 358 -5.63 -5.58 11.42
C GLU A 358 -5.63 -5.49 9.90
N MET A 359 -4.65 -4.84 9.28
CA MET A 359 -4.62 -4.65 7.83
C MET A 359 -3.20 -4.86 7.27
N ALA A 360 -3.09 -5.42 6.08
CA ALA A 360 -1.84 -5.47 5.31
C ALA A 360 -2.13 -5.47 3.80
N ASN A 361 -1.29 -4.79 3.01
CA ASN A 361 -1.57 -4.49 1.60
C ASN A 361 -0.37 -4.66 0.66
#